data_AF-A0A317H005-F1
#
_entry.id   AF-A0A317H005-F1
#
_cell.length_a   1.000
_cell.length_b   1.000
_cell.length_c   1.000
_cell.angle_alpha   90.00
_cell.angle_beta   90.00
_cell.angle_gamma   90.00
#
_symmetry.space_group_name_H-M   'P 1'
#
loop_
_entity.id
_entity.type
_entity.pdbx_description
1 polymer ?
#
loop_
_entity_poly.entity_id
_entity_poly.type
_entity_poly.pdbx_seq_one_letter_code
_entity_poly.pdbx_strand_id
1 'polypeptide(L)'
;MAMAIKRCPKCRQVSSVSEFYRVMDEKVCSRCKQTKSTSEFYRNKGWRDGYHPWCKSCFSEACRAQYERRCAKTPPKYRWHRNEVRHDFFANVTTPLQAYLLGFLAADGNVLAPLNRISVELSTKDLDLLTLIRNTLAPGHQLRKRTRCASDKRYGSGESCTLSFTSARMVQDLARYGIVPAKTLHLRWPSLLPTEMARDFLLGYFDGDGHITHTVSFGIRYGIWGITAGSPDFLRDVIAFVRNQTGIVLRGPHQKATSARSYTIRITGSGAVRIDQWIHESGLGLLRKRLSI
;
A
#
# COMPACT_ATOMS: atom_id res chain seq x y z
N MET A 1 -34.14 -53.50 -33.06
CA MET A 1 -34.36 -52.16 -33.66
C MET A 1 -34.04 -51.14 -32.57
N ALA A 2 -32.83 -50.58 -32.58
CA ALA A 2 -32.34 -49.71 -31.51
C ALA A 2 -32.06 -48.30 -32.05
N MET A 3 -32.46 -47.33 -31.23
CA MET A 3 -32.68 -45.91 -31.52
C MET A 3 -31.41 -45.12 -31.87
N ALA A 4 -31.57 -44.20 -32.83
CA ALA A 4 -30.54 -43.28 -33.29
C ALA A 4 -30.30 -42.12 -32.32
N ILE A 5 -29.03 -41.90 -31.95
CA ILE A 5 -28.56 -40.69 -31.28
C ILE A 5 -28.06 -39.71 -32.36
N LYS A 6 -28.71 -38.55 -32.49
CA LYS A 6 -28.28 -37.47 -33.40
C LYS A 6 -26.97 -36.86 -32.89
N ARG A 7 -25.89 -36.98 -33.67
CA ARG A 7 -24.60 -36.28 -33.44
C ARG A 7 -24.52 -35.00 -34.28
N CYS A 8 -24.03 -33.94 -33.65
CA CYS A 8 -23.77 -32.62 -34.22
C CYS A 8 -22.65 -32.68 -35.30
N PRO A 9 -22.85 -32.15 -36.52
CA PRO A 9 -21.95 -32.39 -37.65
C PRO A 9 -20.72 -31.47 -37.74
N LYS A 10 -20.24 -30.87 -36.63
CA LYS A 10 -19.10 -29.93 -36.68
C LYS A 10 -17.97 -30.14 -35.69
N CYS A 11 -17.93 -31.25 -34.96
CA CYS A 11 -16.75 -31.64 -34.19
C CYS A 11 -15.93 -32.71 -34.94
N ARG A 12 -14.87 -32.28 -35.64
CA ARG A 12 -13.70 -33.12 -35.96
C ARG A 12 -12.48 -32.52 -35.28
N GLN A 13 -11.89 -33.29 -34.37
CA GLN A 13 -10.64 -32.98 -33.70
C GLN A 13 -9.43 -33.38 -34.56
N VAL A 14 -8.51 -32.43 -34.68
CA VAL A 14 -7.04 -32.47 -34.50
C VAL A 14 -6.24 -33.60 -35.17
N SER A 15 -5.31 -33.23 -36.06
CA SER A 15 -3.85 -33.36 -35.83
C SER A 15 -3.01 -33.07 -37.09
N SER A 16 -2.30 -31.96 -37.10
CA SER A 16 -0.99 -31.85 -37.77
C SER A 16 -0.19 -30.75 -37.09
N VAL A 17 0.97 -31.14 -36.56
CA VAL A 17 1.94 -30.27 -35.91
C VAL A 17 2.68 -29.52 -37.01
N SER A 18 2.26 -28.30 -37.32
CA SER A 18 3.02 -27.34 -38.13
C SER A 18 2.55 -25.90 -37.86
N GLU A 19 3.43 -25.13 -37.21
CA GLU A 19 3.52 -23.67 -37.17
C GLU A 19 2.38 -22.85 -36.52
N PHE A 20 2.44 -22.84 -35.19
CA PHE A 20 1.82 -21.86 -34.29
C PHE A 20 2.49 -20.47 -34.35
N TYR A 21 2.85 -19.95 -35.54
CA TYR A 21 3.19 -18.54 -35.66
C TYR A 21 1.90 -17.74 -35.81
N ARG A 22 1.43 -17.11 -34.72
CA ARG A 22 0.52 -15.96 -34.84
C ARG A 22 1.21 -14.98 -35.77
N VAL A 23 0.68 -14.77 -36.98
CA VAL A 23 1.09 -13.65 -37.82
C VAL A 23 0.93 -12.41 -36.95
N MET A 24 2.05 -11.84 -36.50
CA MET A 24 2.02 -10.56 -35.81
C MET A 24 1.69 -9.54 -36.90
N ASP A 25 0.43 -9.14 -36.98
CA ASP A 25 0.02 -8.08 -37.90
C ASP A 25 0.88 -6.85 -37.62
N GLU A 26 1.56 -6.36 -38.65
CA GLU A 26 2.40 -5.18 -38.56
C GLU A 26 1.62 -3.93 -39.00
N LYS A 27 1.91 -2.80 -38.38
CA LYS A 27 1.29 -1.50 -38.68
C LYS A 27 2.33 -0.41 -38.70
N VAL A 28 2.22 0.51 -39.66
CA VAL A 28 3.08 1.69 -39.76
C VAL A 28 2.55 2.79 -38.83
N CYS A 29 3.39 3.28 -37.93
CA CYS A 29 3.06 4.42 -37.07
C CYS A 29 3.04 5.72 -37.89
N SER A 30 1.92 6.45 -37.92
CA SER A 30 1.83 7.68 -38.72
C SER A 30 2.70 8.84 -38.20
N ARG A 31 3.21 8.74 -36.96
CA ARG A 31 4.10 9.71 -36.32
C ARG A 31 5.59 9.45 -36.58
N CYS A 32 6.13 8.29 -36.18
CA CYS A 32 7.55 7.96 -36.39
C CYS A 32 7.84 7.22 -37.70
N LYS A 33 6.82 6.88 -38.47
CA LYS A 33 6.91 6.17 -39.77
C LYS A 33 7.53 4.77 -39.72
N GLN A 34 7.82 4.24 -38.53
CA GLN A 34 8.32 2.87 -38.35
C GLN A 34 7.17 1.86 -38.45
N THR A 35 7.45 0.73 -39.11
CA THR A 35 6.64 -0.50 -39.06
C THR A 35 6.87 -1.19 -37.72
N LYS A 36 5.79 -1.49 -36.99
CA LYS A 36 5.84 -2.17 -35.69
C LYS A 36 4.71 -3.18 -35.59
N SER A 37 4.87 -4.19 -34.74
CA SER A 37 3.78 -5.10 -34.40
C SER A 37 2.56 -4.35 -33.87
N THR A 38 1.35 -4.81 -34.21
CA THR A 38 0.07 -4.29 -33.70
C THR A 38 -0.02 -4.28 -32.16
N SER A 39 0.76 -5.12 -31.46
CA SER A 39 0.88 -5.07 -29.98
C SER A 39 1.47 -3.76 -29.47
N GLU A 40 2.23 -3.04 -30.29
CA GLU A 40 2.80 -1.72 -30.00
C GLU A 40 1.81 -0.58 -30.23
N PHE A 41 0.54 -0.86 -30.53
CA PHE A 41 -0.50 0.15 -30.72
C PHE A 41 -1.64 -0.04 -29.71
N TYR A 42 -2.35 1.04 -29.37
CA TYR A 42 -3.55 0.96 -28.55
C TYR A 42 -4.75 0.53 -29.41
N ARG A 43 -5.58 -0.39 -28.91
CA ARG A 43 -6.85 -0.74 -29.58
C ARG A 43 -7.80 0.45 -29.55
N ASN A 44 -8.36 0.78 -30.70
CA ASN A 44 -9.31 1.88 -30.85
C ASN A 44 -10.34 1.53 -31.92
N LYS A 45 -11.57 1.25 -31.49
CA LYS A 45 -12.69 0.86 -32.37
C LYS A 45 -13.14 1.96 -33.33
N GLY A 46 -12.69 3.21 -33.12
CA GLY A 46 -13.00 4.33 -34.00
C GLY A 46 -12.17 4.36 -35.28
N TRP A 47 -11.12 3.54 -35.40
CA TRP A 47 -10.29 3.45 -36.61
C TRP A 47 -10.63 2.20 -37.43
N ARG A 48 -10.50 2.32 -38.76
CA ARG A 48 -10.89 1.28 -39.73
C ARG A 48 -10.19 -0.06 -39.48
N ASP A 49 -8.94 -0.03 -39.00
CA ASP A 49 -8.15 -1.22 -38.67
C ASP A 49 -8.19 -1.59 -37.17
N GLY A 50 -9.01 -0.90 -36.36
CA GLY A 50 -9.18 -1.19 -34.95
C GLY A 50 -8.03 -0.75 -34.04
N TYR A 51 -7.01 -0.05 -34.56
CA TYR A 51 -5.84 0.41 -33.80
C TYR A 51 -5.57 1.90 -33.97
N HIS A 52 -5.08 2.55 -32.90
CA HIS A 52 -4.65 3.94 -32.92
C HIS A 52 -3.54 4.16 -33.98
N PRO A 53 -3.52 5.28 -34.72
CA PRO A 53 -2.54 5.52 -35.80
C PRO A 53 -1.10 5.70 -35.32
N TRP A 54 -0.90 6.04 -34.05
CA TRP A 54 0.43 6.15 -33.42
C TRP A 54 0.72 4.96 -32.51
N CYS A 55 1.97 4.48 -32.54
CA CYS A 55 2.44 3.48 -31.59
C CYS A 55 2.46 4.04 -30.15
N LYS A 56 2.47 3.15 -29.15
CA LYS A 56 2.41 3.47 -27.72
C LYS A 56 3.51 4.43 -27.28
N SER A 57 4.74 4.26 -27.79
CA SER A 57 5.85 5.17 -27.47
C SER A 57 5.59 6.58 -28.00
N CYS A 58 5.25 6.69 -29.29
CA CYS A 58 4.88 7.96 -29.91
C CYS A 58 3.66 8.61 -29.25
N PHE A 59 2.65 7.83 -28.86
CA PHE A 59 1.51 8.37 -28.14
C PHE A 59 1.93 8.92 -26.76
N SER A 60 2.71 8.16 -26.00
CA SER A 60 3.21 8.56 -24.68
C SER A 60 4.06 9.82 -24.75
N GLU A 61 4.97 9.92 -25.72
CA GLU A 61 5.77 11.13 -25.96
C GLU A 61 4.91 12.35 -26.30
N ALA A 62 3.88 12.17 -27.14
CA ALA A 62 2.97 13.27 -27.50
C ALA A 62 2.18 13.75 -26.28
N CYS A 63 1.64 12.81 -25.50
CA CYS A 63 0.94 13.13 -24.26
C CYS A 63 1.85 13.87 -23.27
N ARG A 64 3.12 13.44 -23.14
CA ARG A 64 4.12 14.13 -22.30
C ARG A 64 4.37 15.56 -22.78
N ALA A 65 4.63 15.75 -24.07
CA ALA A 65 4.85 17.08 -24.64
C ALA A 65 3.62 18.00 -24.51
N GLN A 66 2.41 17.45 -24.69
CA GLN A 66 1.17 18.21 -24.51
C GLN A 66 0.94 18.59 -23.04
N TYR A 67 1.25 17.69 -22.10
CA TYR A 67 1.22 17.97 -20.67
C TYR A 67 2.21 19.07 -20.30
N GLU A 68 3.45 19.01 -20.80
CA GLU A 68 4.46 20.05 -20.59
C GLU A 68 3.99 21.43 -21.10
N ARG A 69 3.42 21.50 -22.32
CA ARG A 69 2.85 22.74 -22.86
C ARG A 69 1.70 23.27 -22.01
N ARG A 70 0.81 22.39 -21.51
CA ARG A 70 -0.28 22.78 -20.60
C ARG A 70 0.27 23.32 -19.29
N CYS A 71 1.28 22.67 -18.71
CA CYS A 71 1.96 23.14 -17.51
C CYS A 71 2.70 24.47 -17.73
N ALA A 72 3.26 24.72 -18.91
CA ALA A 72 3.91 26.00 -19.22
C ALA A 72 2.89 27.15 -19.33
N LYS A 73 1.71 26.89 -19.90
CA LYS A 73 0.63 27.90 -20.05
C LYS A 73 -0.14 28.19 -18.78
N THR A 74 -0.31 27.19 -17.92
CA THR A 74 -1.00 27.32 -16.64
C THR A 74 -0.27 26.41 -15.67
N PRO A 75 0.80 26.88 -14.99
CA PRO A 75 1.53 26.05 -14.05
C PRO A 75 0.53 25.54 -13.01
N PRO A 76 0.27 24.21 -12.95
CA PRO A 76 -0.66 23.70 -11.97
C PRO A 76 -0.07 24.08 -10.61
N LYS A 77 -0.89 24.69 -9.74
CA LYS A 77 -0.52 25.03 -8.34
C LYS A 77 0.11 23.83 -7.60
N TYR A 78 -0.11 22.63 -8.13
CA TYR A 78 0.50 21.37 -7.76
C TYR A 78 1.11 20.73 -9.02
N ARG A 79 2.39 21.01 -9.30
CA ARG A 79 3.14 20.21 -10.26
C ARG A 79 3.19 18.80 -9.69
N TRP A 80 2.57 17.83 -10.36
CA TRP A 80 2.71 16.44 -9.96
C TRP A 80 4.15 16.04 -10.24
N HIS A 81 4.99 16.01 -9.20
CA HIS A 81 6.39 15.57 -9.24
C HIS A 81 6.44 14.04 -9.41
N ARG A 82 5.67 13.49 -10.35
CA ARG A 82 5.56 12.05 -10.58
C ARG A 82 6.94 11.43 -10.80
N ASN A 83 7.83 12.12 -11.49
CA ASN A 83 9.20 11.65 -11.76
C ASN A 83 10.06 11.52 -10.48
N GLU A 84 9.70 12.21 -9.40
CA GLU A 84 10.44 12.15 -8.14
C GLU A 84 9.90 11.04 -7.23
N VAL A 85 8.72 10.48 -7.52
CA VAL A 85 8.17 9.35 -6.77
C VAL A 85 9.05 8.12 -7.02
N ARG A 86 9.48 7.47 -5.93
CA ARG A 86 10.25 6.22 -5.98
C ARG A 86 9.30 5.05 -6.24
N HIS A 87 8.90 4.89 -7.50
CA HIS A 87 7.85 3.95 -7.90
C HIS A 87 8.11 2.49 -7.51
N ASP A 88 9.36 2.05 -7.52
CA ASP A 88 9.79 0.68 -7.22
C ASP A 88 10.23 0.46 -5.76
N PHE A 89 9.96 1.41 -4.86
CA PHE A 89 10.42 1.34 -3.47
C PHE A 89 9.93 0.07 -2.72
N PHE A 90 8.75 -0.47 -3.07
CA PHE A 90 8.21 -1.70 -2.50
C PHE A 90 8.28 -2.90 -3.47
N ALA A 91 9.03 -2.78 -4.58
CA ALA A 91 9.18 -3.87 -5.54
C ALA A 91 9.74 -5.13 -4.86
N ASN A 92 10.78 -4.94 -4.04
CA ASN A 92 11.34 -5.93 -3.11
C ASN A 92 11.65 -5.22 -1.78
N VAL A 93 11.19 -5.78 -0.67
CA VAL A 93 11.40 -5.21 0.67
C VAL A 93 12.55 -5.94 1.34
N THR A 94 13.72 -5.28 1.37
CA THR A 94 14.99 -5.88 1.81
C THR A 94 15.72 -5.04 2.85
N THR A 95 15.16 -3.88 3.23
CA THR A 95 15.75 -2.99 4.24
C THR A 95 14.76 -2.71 5.38
N PRO A 96 15.25 -2.48 6.62
CA PRO A 96 14.40 -2.12 7.76
C PRO A 96 13.48 -0.93 7.46
N LEU A 97 14.00 0.12 6.80
CA LEU A 97 13.20 1.31 6.45
C LEU A 97 12.06 0.98 5.48
N GLN A 98 12.28 0.11 4.48
CA GLN A 98 11.21 -0.32 3.58
C GLN A 98 10.12 -1.08 4.35
N ALA A 99 10.50 -2.02 5.22
CA ALA A 99 9.56 -2.81 5.99
C ALA A 99 8.78 -1.94 6.98
N TYR A 100 9.45 -1.02 7.67
CA TYR A 100 8.85 0.00 8.53
C TYR A 100 7.81 0.83 7.81
N LEU A 101 8.16 1.42 6.66
CA LEU A 101 7.20 2.23 5.89
C LEU A 101 6.06 1.38 5.32
N LEU A 102 6.30 0.12 4.96
CA LEU A 102 5.27 -0.81 4.53
C LEU A 102 4.25 -1.08 5.66
N GLY A 103 4.74 -1.38 6.86
CA GLY A 103 3.92 -1.59 8.05
C GLY A 103 3.11 -0.35 8.43
N PHE A 104 3.74 0.81 8.36
CA PHE A 104 3.07 2.08 8.62
C PHE A 104 1.92 2.34 7.63
N LEU A 105 2.16 2.10 6.32
CA LEU A 105 1.11 2.19 5.31
C LEU A 105 0.00 1.13 5.48
N ALA A 106 0.34 -0.03 6.05
CA ALA A 106 -0.63 -1.07 6.39
C ALA A 106 -1.56 -0.67 7.55
N ALA A 107 -1.11 0.21 8.46
CA ALA A 107 -1.96 0.82 9.48
C ALA A 107 -2.69 2.06 8.93
N ASP A 108 -1.97 3.18 8.77
CA ASP A 108 -2.54 4.51 8.53
C ASP A 108 -2.55 4.95 7.06
N GLY A 109 -1.96 4.16 6.15
CA GLY A 109 -2.00 4.47 4.72
C GLY A 109 -3.39 4.35 4.13
N ASN A 110 -3.68 5.07 3.04
CA ASN A 110 -4.89 4.87 2.26
C ASN A 110 -4.55 4.71 0.77
N VAL A 111 -5.15 3.70 0.15
CA VAL A 111 -5.01 3.41 -1.28
C VAL A 111 -6.35 3.67 -1.95
N LEU A 112 -6.36 4.60 -2.91
CA LEU A 112 -7.46 4.81 -3.84
C LEU A 112 -7.08 4.20 -5.19
N ALA A 113 -7.38 2.90 -5.33
CA ALA A 113 -6.95 2.09 -6.47
C ALA A 113 -7.33 2.66 -7.85
N PRO A 114 -8.56 3.18 -8.09
CA PRO A 114 -8.93 3.74 -9.40
C PRO A 114 -8.05 4.91 -9.86
N LEU A 115 -7.48 5.67 -8.92
CA LEU A 115 -6.60 6.81 -9.21
C LEU A 115 -5.12 6.47 -9.01
N ASN A 116 -4.79 5.23 -8.66
CA ASN A 116 -3.45 4.81 -8.21
C ASN A 116 -2.87 5.74 -7.14
N ARG A 117 -3.73 6.30 -6.28
CA ARG A 117 -3.35 7.32 -5.31
C ARG A 117 -3.07 6.67 -3.97
N ILE A 118 -1.93 7.01 -3.40
CA ILE A 118 -1.55 6.68 -2.03
C ILE A 118 -1.64 7.98 -1.24
N SER A 119 -2.17 7.90 -0.03
CA SER A 119 -2.26 9.05 0.87
C SER A 119 -2.04 8.63 2.31
N VAL A 120 -1.41 9.52 3.07
CA VAL A 120 -1.22 9.40 4.51
C VAL A 120 -1.63 10.73 5.13
N GLU A 121 -2.51 10.71 6.12
CA GLU A 121 -2.90 11.90 6.90
C GLU A 121 -2.56 11.66 8.37
N LEU A 122 -1.66 12.47 8.93
CA LEU A 122 -1.24 12.37 10.33
C LEU A 122 -1.52 13.68 11.08
N SER A 123 -1.60 13.61 12.41
CA SER A 123 -1.59 14.80 13.25
C SER A 123 -0.28 15.57 13.07
N THR A 124 -0.30 16.89 13.28
CA THR A 124 0.92 17.72 13.28
C THR A 124 1.97 17.29 14.30
N LYS A 125 1.57 16.53 15.34
CA LYS A 125 2.50 15.91 16.31
C LYS A 125 3.44 14.87 15.68
N ASP A 126 3.06 14.30 14.55
CA ASP A 126 3.81 13.27 13.80
C ASP A 126 4.35 13.80 12.47
N LEU A 127 4.55 15.12 12.38
CA LEU A 127 5.00 15.77 11.15
C LEU A 127 6.36 15.27 10.68
N ASP A 128 7.26 14.90 11.59
CA ASP A 128 8.58 14.38 11.25
C ASP A 128 8.48 13.03 10.54
N LEU A 129 7.60 12.14 11.00
CA LEU A 129 7.33 10.88 10.32
C LEU A 129 6.70 11.10 8.95
N LEU A 130 5.73 12.02 8.85
CA LEU A 130 5.16 12.36 7.54
C LEU A 130 6.22 12.94 6.58
N THR A 131 7.16 13.71 7.11
CA THR A 131 8.28 14.29 6.38
C THR A 131 9.27 13.21 5.92
N LEU A 132 9.57 12.24 6.77
CA LEU A 132 10.35 11.04 6.42
C LEU A 132 9.68 10.28 5.28
N ILE A 133 8.38 9.98 5.41
CA ILE A 133 7.61 9.28 4.36
C ILE A 133 7.66 10.05 3.04
N ARG A 134 7.45 11.38 3.07
CA ARG A 134 7.57 12.24 1.89
C ARG A 134 8.96 12.14 1.27
N ASN A 135 10.01 12.43 2.04
CA ASN A 135 11.38 12.47 1.53
C ASN A 135 11.82 11.13 0.95
N THR A 136 11.33 10.03 1.53
CA THR A 136 11.67 8.68 1.08
C THR A 136 10.86 8.24 -0.13
N LEU A 137 9.53 8.41 -0.14
CA LEU A 137 8.66 7.84 -1.19
C LEU A 137 8.36 8.80 -2.33
N ALA A 138 8.21 10.09 -2.03
CA ALA A 138 7.73 11.10 -2.96
C ALA A 138 8.42 12.45 -2.67
N PRO A 139 9.78 12.52 -2.81
CA PRO A 139 10.50 13.76 -2.64
C PRO A 139 9.88 14.88 -3.49
N GLY A 140 10.04 16.13 -3.01
CA GLY A 140 9.48 17.33 -3.63
C GLY A 140 7.96 17.49 -3.52
N HIS A 141 7.20 16.50 -3.02
CA HIS A 141 5.75 16.65 -2.86
C HIS A 141 5.38 17.57 -1.70
N GLN A 142 4.34 18.38 -1.90
CA GLN A 142 3.83 19.26 -0.86
C GLN A 142 3.09 18.47 0.22
N LEU A 143 3.38 18.80 1.47
CA LEU A 143 2.57 18.39 2.61
C LEU A 143 1.42 19.40 2.78
N ARG A 144 0.18 18.92 2.70
CA ARG A 144 -1.02 19.76 2.78
C ARG A 144 -1.52 19.80 4.22
N LYS A 145 -1.49 20.98 4.84
CA LYS A 145 -2.11 21.18 6.16
C LYS A 145 -3.64 21.19 6.02
N ARG A 146 -4.31 20.62 7.01
CA ARG A 146 -5.77 20.63 7.15
C ARG A 146 -6.12 20.97 8.59
N THR A 147 -6.89 22.03 8.77
CA THR A 147 -7.42 22.43 10.08
C THR A 147 -8.89 22.02 10.14
N ARG A 148 -9.26 21.26 11.17
CA ARG A 148 -10.66 20.91 11.46
C ARG A 148 -11.19 21.87 12.53
N CYS A 149 -12.23 22.63 12.20
CA CYS A 149 -12.88 23.52 13.15
C CYS A 149 -13.78 22.73 14.12
N ALA A 150 -13.88 23.20 15.36
CA ALA A 150 -14.66 22.56 16.43
C ALA A 150 -16.17 22.44 16.15
N SER A 151 -16.69 23.11 15.13
CA SER A 151 -18.09 23.01 14.70
C SER A 151 -18.45 21.67 14.06
N ASP A 152 -17.46 20.87 13.66
CA ASP A 152 -17.67 19.55 13.08
C ASP A 152 -17.89 18.51 14.20
N LYS A 153 -19.12 18.40 14.71
CA LYS A 153 -19.49 17.57 15.89
C LYS A 153 -19.06 16.09 15.81
N ARG A 154 -18.66 15.60 14.63
CA ARG A 154 -18.18 14.21 14.41
C ARG A 154 -16.69 14.01 14.72
N TYR A 155 -15.87 15.07 14.70
CA TYR A 155 -14.44 14.97 14.93
C TYR A 155 -13.96 16.20 15.73
N GLY A 156 -13.26 15.99 16.84
CA GLY A 156 -12.72 17.10 17.65
C GLY A 156 -11.83 18.06 16.84
N SER A 157 -11.65 19.29 17.35
CA SER A 157 -10.73 20.27 16.76
C SER A 157 -9.31 19.71 16.69
N GLY A 158 -8.63 19.92 15.56
CA GLY A 158 -7.26 19.47 15.40
C GLY A 158 -6.64 19.85 14.07
N GLU A 159 -5.32 19.90 14.05
CA GLU A 159 -4.53 20.07 12.83
C GLU A 159 -3.96 18.73 12.38
N SER A 160 -4.16 18.42 11.11
CA SER A 160 -3.54 17.30 10.43
C SER A 160 -2.76 17.77 9.21
N CYS A 161 -1.89 16.91 8.72
CA CYS A 161 -1.11 17.13 7.53
C CYS A 161 -1.22 15.89 6.65
N THR A 162 -1.37 16.11 5.35
CA THR A 162 -1.59 15.04 4.37
C THR A 162 -0.49 15.03 3.32
N LEU A 163 0.10 13.86 3.11
CA LEU A 163 0.87 13.54 1.91
C LEU A 163 -0.02 12.75 0.96
N SER A 164 -0.04 13.12 -0.33
CA SER A 164 -0.68 12.31 -1.37
C SER A 164 0.07 12.39 -2.68
N PHE A 165 0.25 11.23 -3.30
CA PHE A 165 0.93 11.06 -4.58
C PHE A 165 0.31 9.88 -5.35
N THR A 166 0.66 9.72 -6.62
CA THR A 166 0.14 8.64 -7.47
C THR A 166 1.26 7.73 -7.96
N SER A 167 1.08 6.42 -7.84
CA SER A 167 2.02 5.41 -8.34
C SER A 167 1.29 4.10 -8.61
N ALA A 168 1.09 3.75 -9.87
CA ALA A 168 0.46 2.48 -10.23
C ALA A 168 1.31 1.27 -9.80
N ARG A 169 2.63 1.37 -9.99
CA ARG A 169 3.60 0.35 -9.57
C ARG A 169 3.54 0.10 -8.07
N MET A 170 3.63 1.17 -7.27
CA MET A 170 3.62 1.06 -5.82
C MET A 170 2.26 0.54 -5.30
N VAL A 171 1.14 0.92 -5.93
CA VAL A 171 -0.18 0.36 -5.57
C VAL A 171 -0.25 -1.15 -5.83
N GLN A 172 0.32 -1.62 -6.94
CA GLN A 172 0.42 -3.07 -7.22
C GLN A 172 1.34 -3.76 -6.22
N ASP A 173 2.46 -3.13 -5.86
CA ASP A 173 3.39 -3.66 -4.86
C ASP A 173 2.75 -3.80 -3.48
N LEU A 174 2.08 -2.74 -3.01
CA LEU A 174 1.32 -2.73 -1.75
C LEU A 174 0.25 -3.83 -1.72
N ALA A 175 -0.44 -4.06 -2.84
CA ALA A 175 -1.45 -5.10 -2.94
C ALA A 175 -0.88 -6.52 -2.72
N ARG A 176 0.36 -6.78 -3.14
CA ARG A 176 1.04 -8.08 -2.88
C ARG A 176 1.22 -8.35 -1.38
N TYR A 177 1.35 -7.30 -0.57
CA TYR A 177 1.45 -7.38 0.89
C TYR A 177 0.09 -7.22 1.60
N GLY A 178 -1.03 -7.28 0.87
CA GLY A 178 -2.38 -7.15 1.44
C GLY A 178 -2.82 -5.72 1.75
N ILE A 179 -2.05 -4.70 1.32
CA ILE A 179 -2.35 -3.29 1.56
C ILE A 179 -3.20 -2.75 0.40
N VAL A 180 -4.51 -2.98 0.51
CA VAL A 180 -5.52 -2.65 -0.50
C VAL A 180 -6.56 -1.64 0.05
N PRO A 181 -7.46 -1.08 -0.79
CA PRO A 181 -8.56 -0.26 -0.27
C PRO A 181 -9.39 -1.02 0.78
N ALA A 182 -9.86 -0.31 1.82
CA ALA A 182 -10.64 -0.89 2.93
C ALA A 182 -9.96 -2.03 3.72
N LYS A 183 -8.63 -2.18 3.60
CA LYS A 183 -7.84 -3.24 4.26
C LYS A 183 -8.08 -3.43 5.75
N THR A 184 -8.48 -2.41 6.49
CA THR A 184 -8.62 -2.42 7.96
C THR A 184 -9.41 -3.61 8.50
N LEU A 185 -10.40 -4.14 7.73
CA LEU A 185 -11.26 -5.24 8.16
C LEU A 185 -10.78 -6.64 7.78
N HIS A 186 -9.82 -6.76 6.85
CA HIS A 186 -9.40 -8.05 6.29
C HIS A 186 -7.89 -8.13 6.01
N LEU A 187 -7.11 -7.21 6.58
CA LEU A 187 -5.65 -7.29 6.58
C LEU A 187 -5.22 -8.64 7.14
N ARG A 188 -4.18 -9.23 6.54
CA ARG A 188 -3.49 -10.42 7.02
C ARG A 188 -2.01 -10.11 7.12
N TRP A 189 -1.30 -10.94 7.87
CA TRP A 189 0.15 -10.82 7.91
C TRP A 189 0.78 -10.95 6.52
N PRO A 190 1.74 -10.09 6.15
CA PRO A 190 2.34 -10.10 4.82
C PRO A 190 3.28 -11.31 4.65
N SER A 191 2.75 -12.46 4.24
CA SER A 191 3.52 -13.71 4.12
C SER A 191 4.67 -13.66 3.11
N LEU A 192 4.65 -12.72 2.17
CA LEU A 192 5.74 -12.49 1.22
C LEU A 192 6.90 -11.68 1.82
N LEU A 193 6.73 -11.11 3.01
CA LEU A 193 7.78 -10.33 3.66
C LEU A 193 8.82 -11.27 4.29
N PRO A 194 10.12 -11.06 4.05
CA PRO A 194 11.17 -11.84 4.70
C PRO A 194 11.09 -11.76 6.24
N THR A 195 11.44 -12.85 6.93
CA THR A 195 11.29 -12.94 8.39
C THR A 195 12.15 -11.91 9.11
N GLU A 196 13.33 -11.61 8.57
CA GLU A 196 14.25 -10.59 9.06
C GLU A 196 13.68 -9.17 8.96
N MET A 197 12.75 -8.92 8.03
CA MET A 197 12.09 -7.62 7.82
C MET A 197 10.78 -7.49 8.61
N ALA A 198 10.22 -8.61 9.06
CA ALA A 198 8.92 -8.65 9.71
C ALA A 198 8.84 -7.87 11.02
N ARG A 199 9.93 -7.80 11.79
CA ARG A 199 10.00 -7.00 13.01
C ARG A 199 9.83 -5.51 12.71
N ASP A 200 10.51 -5.01 11.69
CA ASP A 200 10.42 -3.60 11.28
C ASP A 200 9.05 -3.27 10.67
N PHE A 201 8.43 -4.22 9.95
CA PHE A 201 7.03 -4.09 9.56
C PHE A 201 6.09 -3.97 10.76
N LEU A 202 6.27 -4.82 11.78
CA LEU A 202 5.47 -4.74 13.00
C LEU A 202 5.66 -3.41 13.72
N LEU A 203 6.89 -2.89 13.79
CA LEU A 203 7.18 -1.55 14.33
C LEU A 203 6.42 -0.46 13.56
N GLY A 204 6.47 -0.50 12.22
CA GLY A 204 5.75 0.45 11.38
C GLY A 204 4.23 0.40 11.63
N TYR A 205 3.67 -0.81 11.71
CA TYR A 205 2.25 -0.98 12.02
C TYR A 205 1.91 -0.44 13.41
N PHE A 206 2.76 -0.71 14.40
CA PHE A 206 2.61 -0.20 15.77
C PHE A 206 2.68 1.35 15.82
N ASP A 207 3.53 1.97 15.01
CA ASP A 207 3.59 3.43 14.93
C ASP A 207 2.35 4.07 14.33
N GLY A 208 1.58 3.35 13.51
CA GLY A 208 0.24 3.77 13.12
C GLY A 208 -0.80 3.43 14.19
N ASP A 209 -1.08 2.14 14.36
CA ASP A 209 -2.25 1.60 15.08
C ASP A 209 -1.95 1.09 16.51
N GLY A 210 -0.70 1.19 16.93
CA GLY A 210 -0.23 0.84 18.28
C GLY A 210 -0.44 1.95 19.30
N HIS A 211 -0.43 1.56 20.57
CA HIS A 211 -0.56 2.46 21.71
C HIS A 211 0.29 2.00 22.88
N ILE A 212 0.78 2.99 23.63
CA ILE A 212 1.37 2.82 24.95
C ILE A 212 0.49 3.54 25.96
N THR A 213 0.13 2.82 27.02
CA THR A 213 -0.61 3.37 28.16
C THR A 213 0.00 2.82 29.45
N HIS A 214 -0.59 3.17 30.60
CA HIS A 214 -0.17 2.62 31.88
C HIS A 214 -1.37 2.20 32.71
N THR A 215 -1.15 1.25 33.60
CA THR A 215 -2.06 0.92 34.70
C THR A 215 -1.33 1.03 36.02
N VAL A 216 -2.05 1.34 37.09
CA VAL A 216 -1.52 1.34 38.46
C VAL A 216 -2.11 0.16 39.20
N SER A 217 -1.27 -0.61 39.90
CA SER A 217 -1.70 -1.70 40.78
C SER A 217 -0.80 -1.70 42.01
N PHE A 218 -1.40 -1.70 43.20
CA PHE A 218 -0.69 -1.59 44.49
C PHE A 218 0.31 -0.43 44.54
N GLY A 219 -0.05 0.74 44.00
CA GLY A 219 0.83 1.91 43.93
C GLY A 219 1.95 1.84 42.89
N ILE A 220 2.14 0.70 42.22
CA ILE A 220 3.16 0.51 41.18
C ILE A 220 2.56 0.76 39.81
N ARG A 221 3.24 1.55 38.98
CA ARG A 221 2.86 1.87 37.60
C ARG A 221 3.46 0.85 36.63
N TYR A 222 2.60 0.22 35.84
CA TYR A 222 3.00 -0.75 34.80
C TYR A 222 2.72 -0.19 33.42
N GLY A 223 3.72 -0.22 32.53
CA GLY A 223 3.54 0.07 31.12
C GLY A 223 2.65 -0.98 30.43
N ILE A 224 1.85 -0.54 29.47
CA ILE A 224 1.06 -1.38 28.59
C ILE A 224 1.49 -1.07 27.16
N TRP A 225 1.83 -2.12 26.42
CA TRP A 225 2.06 -2.07 24.98
C TRP A 225 0.91 -2.80 24.29
N GLY A 226 0.33 -2.21 23.23
CA GLY A 226 -0.76 -2.87 22.51
C GLY A 226 -0.96 -2.36 21.09
N ILE A 227 -1.65 -3.17 20.29
CA ILE A 227 -2.06 -2.86 18.91
C ILE A 227 -3.58 -3.01 18.81
N THR A 228 -4.23 -2.06 18.15
CA THR A 228 -5.65 -2.17 17.79
C THR A 228 -5.79 -2.32 16.29
N ALA A 229 -6.58 -3.28 15.81
CA ALA A 229 -6.86 -3.45 14.39
C ALA A 229 -8.32 -3.86 14.16
N GLY A 230 -8.81 -3.66 12.95
CA GLY A 230 -10.14 -4.13 12.55
C GLY A 230 -10.18 -5.61 12.15
N SER A 231 -9.04 -6.18 11.79
CA SER A 231 -8.87 -7.59 11.43
C SER A 231 -8.37 -8.38 12.64
N PRO A 232 -9.20 -9.24 13.28
CA PRO A 232 -8.73 -10.12 14.35
C PRO A 232 -7.76 -11.18 13.84
N ASP A 233 -7.87 -11.57 12.57
CA ASP A 233 -6.94 -12.50 11.93
C ASP A 233 -5.52 -11.94 11.88
N PHE A 234 -5.36 -10.68 11.47
CA PHE A 234 -4.07 -10.00 11.50
C PHE A 234 -3.46 -10.01 12.91
N LEU A 235 -4.28 -9.73 13.94
CA LEU A 235 -3.81 -9.74 15.32
C LEU A 235 -3.39 -11.13 15.81
N ARG A 236 -4.07 -12.20 15.37
CA ARG A 236 -3.66 -13.58 15.67
C ARG A 236 -2.33 -13.91 14.98
N ASP A 237 -2.16 -13.49 13.74
CA ASP A 237 -0.89 -13.65 13.02
C ASP A 237 0.25 -12.90 13.74
N VAL A 238 0.00 -11.67 14.22
CA VAL A 238 0.96 -10.89 15.04
C VAL A 238 1.31 -11.61 16.34
N ILE A 239 0.33 -12.17 17.08
CA ILE A 239 0.60 -12.96 18.30
C ILE A 239 1.53 -14.13 17.99
N ALA A 240 1.24 -14.88 16.91
CA ALA A 240 2.05 -16.03 16.51
C ALA A 240 3.48 -15.62 16.16
N PHE A 241 3.65 -14.55 15.39
CA PHE A 241 4.96 -14.01 15.03
C PHE A 241 5.77 -13.58 16.25
N VAL A 242 5.19 -12.76 17.13
CA VAL A 242 5.87 -12.27 18.34
C VAL A 242 6.27 -13.43 19.25
N ARG A 243 5.38 -14.41 19.44
CA ARG A 243 5.68 -15.61 20.22
C ARG A 243 6.85 -16.39 19.63
N ASN A 244 6.86 -16.58 18.31
CA ASN A 244 7.93 -17.33 17.65
C ASN A 244 9.29 -16.63 17.74
N GLN A 245 9.32 -15.30 17.65
CA GLN A 245 10.57 -14.53 17.67
C GLN A 245 11.12 -14.27 19.07
N THR A 246 10.25 -14.16 20.08
CA THR A 246 10.65 -13.65 21.41
C THR A 246 10.30 -14.58 22.58
N GLY A 247 9.46 -15.59 22.35
CA GLY A 247 8.83 -16.41 23.38
C GLY A 247 7.72 -15.70 24.16
N ILE A 248 7.47 -14.41 23.92
CA ILE A 248 6.48 -13.62 24.65
C ILE A 248 5.08 -13.84 24.05
N VAL A 249 4.09 -14.07 24.91
CA VAL A 249 2.68 -14.24 24.50
C VAL A 249 1.89 -12.96 24.79
N LEU A 250 1.43 -12.31 23.73
CA LEU A 250 0.50 -11.17 23.83
C LEU A 250 -0.90 -11.66 24.17
N ARG A 251 -1.65 -10.92 25.00
CA ARG A 251 -3.04 -11.22 25.35
C ARG A 251 -3.99 -10.69 24.27
N GLY A 252 -5.04 -11.44 23.95
CA GLY A 252 -6.08 -11.08 22.98
C GLY A 252 -6.11 -12.03 21.77
N PRO A 253 -6.70 -11.61 20.63
CA PRO A 253 -7.37 -10.33 20.40
C PRO A 253 -8.67 -10.21 21.20
N HIS A 254 -8.83 -9.12 21.95
CA HIS A 254 -10.06 -8.78 22.66
C HIS A 254 -10.88 -7.77 21.86
N GLN A 255 -12.17 -8.01 21.67
CA GLN A 255 -13.06 -7.02 21.05
C GLN A 255 -13.27 -5.84 22.01
N LYS A 256 -13.21 -4.61 21.48
CA LYS A 256 -13.48 -3.41 22.28
C LYS A 256 -14.98 -3.29 22.57
N ALA A 257 -15.34 -3.03 23.81
CA ALA A 257 -16.73 -2.82 24.21
C ALA A 257 -17.41 -1.67 23.42
N THR A 258 -16.62 -0.68 22.99
CA THR A 258 -17.11 0.49 22.24
C THR A 258 -17.25 0.26 20.73
N SER A 259 -16.82 -0.88 20.20
CA SER A 259 -16.83 -1.13 18.75
C SER A 259 -16.87 -2.62 18.42
N ALA A 260 -17.92 -3.03 17.69
CA ALA A 260 -18.05 -4.39 17.18
C ALA A 260 -16.96 -4.77 16.15
N ARG A 261 -16.22 -3.80 15.61
CA ARG A 261 -15.23 -3.97 14.54
C ARG A 261 -13.81 -3.61 14.94
N SER A 262 -13.52 -3.48 16.24
CA SER A 262 -12.19 -3.13 16.71
C SER A 262 -11.72 -4.14 17.75
N TYR A 263 -10.54 -4.70 17.51
CA TYR A 263 -9.92 -5.71 18.35
C TYR A 263 -8.56 -5.22 18.83
N THR A 264 -8.15 -5.63 20.02
CA THR A 264 -6.89 -5.21 20.62
C THR A 264 -6.12 -6.40 21.17
N ILE A 265 -4.82 -6.42 20.88
CA ILE A 265 -3.84 -7.25 21.60
C ILE A 265 -2.99 -6.36 22.50
N ARG A 266 -2.58 -6.90 23.65
CA ARG A 266 -1.77 -6.14 24.62
C ARG A 266 -0.90 -7.01 25.50
N ILE A 267 0.12 -6.40 26.07
CA ILE A 267 0.94 -6.95 27.15
C ILE A 267 1.24 -5.85 28.17
N THR A 268 1.51 -6.24 29.41
CA THR A 268 1.71 -5.32 30.54
C THR A 268 3.00 -5.63 31.28
N GLY A 269 3.56 -4.62 31.96
CA GLY A 269 4.73 -4.79 32.84
C GLY A 269 6.02 -5.09 32.07
N SER A 270 6.86 -5.96 32.62
CA SER A 270 8.20 -6.26 32.06
C SER A 270 8.14 -6.83 30.63
N GLY A 271 7.11 -7.61 30.30
CA GLY A 271 6.89 -8.10 28.93
C GLY A 271 6.62 -6.97 27.94
N ALA A 272 5.95 -5.89 28.36
CA ALA A 272 5.72 -4.72 27.51
C ALA A 272 7.03 -3.98 27.22
N VAL A 273 7.89 -3.81 28.23
CA VAL A 273 9.21 -3.19 28.07
C VAL A 273 10.10 -4.00 27.12
N ARG A 274 10.11 -5.34 27.26
CA ARG A 274 10.88 -6.22 26.37
C ARG A 274 10.40 -6.17 24.92
N ILE A 275 9.08 -6.12 24.69
CA ILE A 275 8.53 -5.97 23.34
C ILE A 275 8.89 -4.60 22.76
N ASP A 276 8.77 -3.52 23.54
CA ASP A 276 9.14 -2.17 23.11
C ASP A 276 10.62 -2.11 22.71
N GLN A 277 11.52 -2.65 23.52
CA GLN A 277 12.96 -2.69 23.20
C GLN A 277 13.22 -3.50 21.93
N TRP A 278 12.64 -4.69 21.81
CA TRP A 278 12.85 -5.59 20.68
C TRP A 278 12.38 -4.97 19.35
N ILE A 279 11.15 -4.46 19.27
CA ILE A 279 10.65 -3.89 18.00
C ILE A 279 11.45 -2.66 17.55
N HIS A 280 12.09 -1.93 18.47
CA HIS A 280 12.87 -0.73 18.19
C HIS A 280 14.38 -0.99 17.99
N GLU A 281 14.82 -2.26 17.90
CA GLU A 281 16.24 -2.62 17.74
C GLU A 281 16.91 -2.02 16.49
N SER A 282 16.16 -1.71 15.44
CA SER A 282 16.70 -1.07 14.22
C SER A 282 16.99 0.43 14.39
N GLY A 283 16.61 1.02 15.52
CA GLY A 283 16.72 2.47 15.77
C GLY A 283 15.67 3.31 15.06
N LEU A 284 14.74 2.68 14.32
CA LEU A 284 13.57 3.34 13.73
C LEU A 284 12.47 3.54 14.78
N GLY A 285 11.41 4.25 14.40
CA GLY A 285 10.18 4.37 15.18
C GLY A 285 9.93 5.75 15.80
N LEU A 286 8.70 5.98 16.28
CA LEU A 286 8.31 7.23 16.92
C LEU A 286 8.77 7.29 18.38
N LEU A 287 9.59 8.31 18.72
CA LEU A 287 10.08 8.51 20.09
C LEU A 287 8.94 8.65 21.13
N ARG A 288 7.81 9.25 20.74
CA ARG A 288 6.65 9.42 21.63
C ARG A 288 5.89 8.11 21.92
N LYS A 289 6.15 7.04 21.15
CA LYS A 289 5.58 5.70 21.33
C LYS A 289 6.65 4.75 21.88
N ARG A 290 7.35 5.20 22.92
CA ARG A 290 8.32 4.39 23.68
C ARG A 290 7.90 4.24 25.13
N LEU A 291 8.13 3.06 25.69
CA LEU A 291 8.02 2.89 27.14
C LEU A 291 9.29 3.47 27.78
N SER A 292 9.12 4.53 28.56
CA SER A 292 10.18 5.02 29.44
C SER A 292 10.52 3.94 30.46
N ILE A 293 11.80 3.58 30.52
CA ILE A 293 12.37 2.72 31.57
C ILE A 293 12.55 3.57 32.83
#